data_AF-A0AAU1YMX1-F1
#
_entry.id   AF-A0AAU1YMX1-F1
#
_cell.length_a   1.000
_cell.length_b   1.000
_cell.length_c   1.000
_cell.angle_alpha   90.00
_cell.angle_beta   90.00
_cell.angle_gamma   90.00
#
_symmetry.space_group_name_H-M   'P 1'
#
loop_
_entity.id
_entity.type
_entity.pdbx_description
1 polymer ?
#
loop_
_entity_poly.entity_id
_entity_poly.type
_entity_poly.pdbx_seq_one_letter_code
_entity_poly.pdbx_strand_id
1 'polypeptide(L)'
;MTEADVFDIAGLWAEAKSLFFANDFPPYASPAWLALHPDDPRRLAGALDAAEKWRKFGDEESLLQWLRDAAGRRFTAEGKTASELAEARKPKPPHVLQATPGWPPIRIPGGNGRYLIYTDERREAA
;
A
#
# COMPACT_ATOMS: atom_id res chain seq x y z
N MET A 1 -19.41 15.76 -41.34
CA MET A 1 -20.01 15.05 -40.21
C MET A 1 -21.41 14.70 -40.63
N THR A 2 -21.56 13.49 -41.15
CA THR A 2 -22.84 12.96 -41.63
C THR A 2 -23.61 12.38 -40.44
N GLU A 3 -24.92 12.17 -40.58
CA GLU A 3 -25.76 11.60 -39.52
C GLU A 3 -25.22 10.25 -39.01
N ALA A 4 -24.56 9.48 -39.89
CA ALA A 4 -23.87 8.23 -39.57
C ALA A 4 -22.69 8.40 -38.60
N ASP A 5 -21.95 9.52 -38.63
CA ASP A 5 -20.83 9.78 -37.71
C ASP A 5 -21.31 10.06 -36.28
N VAL A 6 -22.54 10.57 -36.13
CA VAL A 6 -23.15 10.86 -34.82
C VAL A 6 -23.65 9.58 -34.14
N PHE A 7 -24.13 8.61 -34.92
CA PHE A 7 -24.58 7.31 -34.40
C PHE A 7 -23.43 6.46 -33.85
N ASP A 8 -22.20 6.63 -34.34
CA ASP A 8 -21.00 5.94 -33.85
C ASP A 8 -20.58 6.41 -32.44
N ILE A 9 -20.68 7.72 -32.17
CA ILE A 9 -20.32 8.30 -30.86
C ILE A 9 -21.23 7.78 -29.74
N ALA A 10 -22.54 7.64 -30.00
CA ALA A 10 -23.47 7.13 -29.00
C ALA A 10 -23.16 5.67 -28.62
N GLY A 11 -22.76 4.85 -29.60
CA GLY A 11 -22.31 3.47 -29.39
C GLY A 11 -21.03 3.42 -28.57
N LEU A 12 -20.02 4.22 -28.95
CA LEU A 12 -18.76 4.35 -28.21
C LEU A 12 -19.00 4.71 -26.73
N TRP A 13 -19.89 5.67 -26.46
CA TRP A 13 -20.23 6.07 -25.10
C TRP A 13 -20.97 4.99 -24.30
N ALA A 14 -21.87 4.24 -24.94
CA ALA A 14 -22.59 3.15 -24.28
C ALA A 14 -21.64 2.00 -23.88
N GLU A 15 -20.73 1.64 -24.78
CA GLU A 15 -19.71 0.62 -24.53
C GLU A 15 -18.70 1.07 -23.47
N ALA A 16 -18.20 2.30 -23.57
CA ALA A 16 -17.27 2.86 -22.59
C ALA A 16 -17.86 2.91 -21.18
N LYS A 17 -19.15 3.26 -21.03
CA LYS A 17 -19.84 3.20 -19.72
C LYS A 17 -19.93 1.78 -19.17
N SER A 18 -20.22 0.80 -20.03
CA SER A 18 -20.29 -0.60 -19.63
C SER A 18 -18.92 -1.09 -19.12
N LEU A 19 -17.85 -0.79 -19.85
CA LEU A 19 -16.47 -1.11 -19.46
C LEU A 19 -16.05 -0.37 -18.19
N PHE A 20 -16.43 0.90 -18.04
CA PHE A 20 -16.19 1.70 -16.85
C PHE A 20 -16.77 1.04 -15.60
N PHE A 21 -18.04 0.64 -15.62
CA PHE A 21 -18.66 -0.04 -14.47
C PHE A 21 -18.11 -1.45 -14.23
N ALA A 22 -17.65 -2.14 -15.29
CA ALA A 22 -17.00 -3.44 -15.17
C ALA A 22 -15.54 -3.36 -14.68
N ASN A 23 -14.92 -2.17 -14.64
CA ASN A 23 -13.49 -1.98 -14.45
C ASN A 23 -12.61 -2.75 -15.46
N ASP A 24 -13.10 -2.93 -16.69
CA ASP A 24 -12.40 -3.66 -17.75
C ASP A 24 -11.73 -2.70 -18.75
N PHE A 25 -10.70 -1.99 -18.28
CA PHE A 25 -9.91 -1.06 -19.09
C PHE A 25 -8.53 -0.82 -18.47
N PRO A 26 -7.50 -0.48 -19.26
CA PRO A 26 -6.21 -0.12 -18.72
C PRO A 26 -6.25 1.26 -18.04
N PRO A 27 -5.42 1.49 -17.00
CA PRO A 27 -5.34 2.80 -16.35
C PRO A 27 -5.00 3.93 -17.33
N TYR A 28 -5.64 5.10 -17.16
CA TYR A 28 -5.38 6.29 -17.97
C TYR A 28 -3.88 6.61 -18.06
N ALA A 29 -3.43 6.99 -19.26
CA ALA A 29 -2.03 7.32 -19.59
C ALA A 29 -0.99 6.20 -19.33
N SER A 30 -1.40 4.98 -18.97
CA SER A 30 -0.49 3.83 -18.93
C SER A 30 -0.04 3.43 -20.35
N PRO A 31 1.08 2.69 -20.51
CA PRO A 31 1.50 2.20 -21.83
C PRO A 31 0.43 1.39 -22.57
N ALA A 32 -0.33 0.57 -21.84
CA ALA A 32 -1.43 -0.21 -22.39
C ALA A 32 -2.59 0.68 -22.87
N TRP A 33 -2.89 1.77 -22.16
CA TRP A 33 -3.89 2.76 -22.57
C TRP A 33 -3.44 3.58 -23.78
N LEU A 34 -2.17 3.99 -23.82
CA LEU A 34 -1.60 4.74 -24.93
C LEU A 34 -1.60 3.95 -26.24
N ALA A 35 -1.47 2.62 -26.16
CA ALA A 35 -1.50 1.71 -27.29
C ALA A 35 -2.92 1.47 -27.86
N LEU A 36 -3.99 1.87 -27.17
CA LEU A 36 -5.36 1.72 -27.66
C LEU A 36 -5.64 2.68 -28.82
N HIS A 37 -6.50 2.27 -29.76
CA HIS A 37 -6.98 3.17 -30.81
C HIS A 37 -7.76 4.35 -30.21
N PRO A 38 -7.75 5.56 -30.81
CA PRO A 38 -8.55 6.70 -30.35
C PRO A 38 -10.04 6.38 -30.14
N ASP A 39 -10.60 5.57 -31.04
CA ASP A 39 -12.01 5.15 -31.01
C ASP A 39 -12.25 3.84 -30.24
N ASP A 40 -11.27 3.36 -29.47
CA ASP A 40 -11.48 2.21 -28.59
C ASP A 40 -12.27 2.63 -27.33
N PRO A 41 -13.42 2.00 -27.03
CA PRO A 41 -14.24 2.38 -25.88
C PRO A 41 -13.51 2.23 -24.53
N ARG A 42 -12.50 1.34 -24.44
CA ARG A 42 -11.65 1.20 -23.24
C ARG A 42 -10.80 2.44 -23.00
N ARG A 43 -10.43 3.17 -24.07
CA ARG A 43 -9.66 4.41 -23.97
C ARG A 43 -10.51 5.51 -23.32
N LEU A 44 -11.77 5.64 -23.75
CA LEU A 44 -12.74 6.56 -23.13
C LEU A 44 -13.08 6.15 -21.68
N ALA A 45 -13.27 4.86 -21.41
CA ALA A 45 -13.52 4.35 -20.05
C ALA A 45 -12.39 4.73 -19.08
N GLY A 46 -11.13 4.56 -19.48
CA GLY A 46 -9.98 4.99 -18.67
C GLY A 46 -9.93 6.50 -18.43
N ALA A 47 -10.28 7.31 -19.42
CA ALA A 47 -10.33 8.77 -19.26
C ALA A 47 -11.44 9.21 -18.28
N LEU A 48 -12.61 8.55 -18.32
CA LEU A 48 -13.71 8.80 -17.38
C LEU A 48 -13.32 8.43 -15.95
N ASP A 49 -12.65 7.30 -15.74
CA ASP A 49 -12.14 6.91 -14.43
C ASP A 49 -11.13 7.92 -13.87
N ALA A 50 -10.20 8.39 -14.71
CA ALA A 50 -9.30 9.47 -14.30
C ALA A 50 -10.07 10.73 -13.92
N ALA A 51 -11.00 11.19 -14.76
CA ALA A 51 -11.80 12.38 -14.47
C ALA A 51 -12.62 12.25 -13.17
N GLU A 52 -13.22 11.08 -12.91
CA GLU A 52 -13.92 10.82 -11.67
C GLU A 52 -13.00 10.79 -10.45
N LYS A 53 -11.77 10.29 -10.59
CA LYS A 53 -10.74 10.36 -9.54
C LYS A 53 -10.35 11.80 -9.27
N TRP A 54 -10.11 12.62 -10.28
CA TRP A 54 -9.87 14.06 -10.13
C TRP A 54 -11.06 14.77 -9.49
N ARG A 55 -12.31 14.39 -9.83
CA ARG A 55 -13.51 14.94 -9.19
C ARG A 55 -13.61 14.55 -7.71
N LYS A 56 -13.28 13.31 -7.36
CA LYS A 56 -13.42 12.75 -6.00
C LYS A 56 -12.30 13.20 -5.07
N PHE A 57 -11.07 13.22 -5.57
CA PHE A 57 -9.87 13.44 -4.76
C PHE A 57 -9.24 14.82 -5.00
N GLY A 58 -9.71 15.55 -6.00
CA GLY A 58 -9.19 16.87 -6.34
C GLY A 58 -7.82 16.78 -7.03
N ASP A 59 -6.96 17.74 -6.72
CA ASP A 59 -5.60 17.78 -7.22
C ASP A 59 -4.73 16.67 -6.59
N GLU A 60 -3.71 16.19 -7.32
CA GLU A 60 -2.79 15.15 -6.83
C GLU A 60 -2.19 15.51 -5.46
N GLU A 61 -1.89 16.78 -5.22
CA GLU A 61 -1.40 17.30 -3.95
C GLU A 61 -2.46 17.20 -2.85
N SER A 62 -3.73 17.49 -3.15
CA SER A 62 -4.86 17.28 -2.25
C SER A 62 -5.09 15.80 -1.91
N LEU A 63 -4.93 14.90 -2.89
CA LEU A 63 -4.98 13.45 -2.68
C LEU A 63 -3.81 12.95 -1.82
N LEU A 64 -2.59 13.41 -2.12
CA LEU A 64 -1.39 13.08 -1.36
C LEU A 64 -1.46 13.67 0.05
N GLN A 65 -2.04 14.86 0.20
CA GLN A 65 -2.28 15.47 1.50
C GLN A 65 -3.28 14.66 2.30
N TRP A 66 -4.41 14.27 1.70
CA TRP A 66 -5.37 13.38 2.34
C TRP A 66 -4.74 12.03 2.73
N LEU A 67 -3.91 11.43 1.87
CA LEU A 67 -3.18 10.20 2.19
C LEU A 67 -2.22 10.40 3.38
N ARG A 68 -1.49 11.52 3.43
CA ARG A 68 -0.60 11.87 4.55
C ARG A 68 -1.38 12.03 5.86
N ASP A 69 -2.53 12.69 5.81
CA ASP A 69 -3.40 12.93 6.97
C ASP A 69 -4.08 11.64 7.45
N ALA A 70 -4.60 10.84 6.51
CA ALA A 70 -5.26 9.56 6.78
C ALA A 70 -4.28 8.47 7.23
N ALA A 71 -3.01 8.55 6.80
CA ALA A 71 -2.00 7.57 7.17
C ALA A 71 -1.75 7.54 8.68
N GLY A 72 -1.94 8.65 9.42
CA GLY A 72 -1.95 8.73 10.91
C GLY A 72 -0.71 8.18 11.65
N ARG A 73 0.19 7.53 10.94
CA ARG A 73 1.45 6.95 11.36
C ARG A 73 2.47 7.67 10.51
N ARG A 74 3.14 8.64 11.13
CA ARG A 74 4.32 9.29 10.56
C ARG A 74 5.15 8.24 9.82
N PHE A 75 5.31 8.41 8.51
CA PHE A 75 6.28 7.66 7.75
C PHE A 75 7.63 8.04 8.36
N THR A 76 8.20 7.18 9.21
CA THR A 76 9.34 7.54 10.09
C THR A 76 10.63 7.91 9.36
N ALA A 77 10.60 7.93 8.03
CA ALA A 77 11.68 8.32 7.14
C ALA A 77 11.58 9.78 6.66
N GLU A 78 10.40 10.41 6.68
CA GLU A 78 10.29 11.83 6.31
C GLU A 78 10.88 12.70 7.42
N GLY A 79 11.95 13.42 7.08
CA GLY A 79 12.70 14.28 8.00
C GLY A 79 13.97 13.68 8.59
N LYS A 80 14.32 12.43 8.27
CA LYS A 80 15.61 11.84 8.68
C LYS A 80 16.66 11.99 7.59
N THR A 81 17.79 12.56 7.95
CA THR A 81 19.02 12.57 7.14
C THR A 81 19.49 11.14 6.86
N ALA A 82 20.31 10.97 5.81
CA ALA A 82 20.91 9.68 5.48
C ALA A 82 21.70 9.08 6.66
N SER A 83 22.32 9.93 7.48
CA SER A 83 23.03 9.54 8.70
C SER A 83 22.09 8.96 9.77
N GLU A 84 20.95 9.62 10.01
CA GLU A 84 19.95 9.14 10.99
C GLU A 84 19.28 7.83 10.55
N LEU A 85 19.11 7.64 9.24
CA LEU A 85 18.65 6.37 8.67
C LEU A 85 19.68 5.25 8.84
N ALA A 86 20.98 5.57 8.68
CA ALA A 86 22.06 4.60 8.91
C ALA A 86 22.15 4.18 10.38
N GLU A 87 22.01 5.13 11.32
CA GLU A 87 21.94 4.86 12.75
C GLU A 87 20.73 3.98 13.11
N ALA A 88 19.55 4.28 12.56
CA ALA A 88 18.34 3.49 12.81
C ALA A 88 18.41 2.07 12.25
N ARG A 89 19.24 1.83 11.22
CA ARG A 89 19.48 0.51 10.63
C ARG A 89 20.44 -0.36 11.45
N LYS A 90 21.13 0.20 12.45
CA LYS A 90 22.01 -0.61 13.31
C LYS A 90 21.21 -1.73 13.97
N PRO A 91 21.70 -2.98 13.91
CA PRO A 91 20.99 -4.11 14.50
C PRO A 91 20.83 -3.87 15.99
N LYS A 92 19.59 -4.01 16.48
CA LYS A 92 19.33 -3.94 17.91
C LYS A 92 20.07 -5.10 18.60
N PRO A 93 20.61 -4.89 19.80
CA PRO A 93 21.22 -5.98 20.55
C PRO A 93 20.19 -7.11 20.75
N PRO A 94 20.62 -8.38 20.74
CA PRO A 94 19.75 -9.51 21.02
C PRO A 94 19.02 -9.31 22.35
N HIS A 95 17.71 -9.48 22.35
CA HIS A 95 16.91 -9.38 23.56
C HIS A 95 17.19 -10.60 24.46
N VAL A 96 17.56 -10.35 25.72
CA VAL A 96 17.73 -11.42 26.71
C VAL A 96 16.34 -11.90 27.14
N LEU A 97 15.99 -13.13 26.80
CA LEU A 97 14.71 -13.73 27.19
C LEU A 97 14.73 -14.07 28.69
N GLN A 98 13.64 -13.79 29.38
CA GLN A 98 13.39 -14.21 30.76
C GLN A 98 12.12 -15.07 30.79
N ALA A 99 12.15 -16.18 31.54
CA ALA A 99 10.95 -16.99 31.74
C ALA A 99 9.96 -16.24 32.65
N THR A 100 8.68 -16.31 32.31
CA THR A 100 7.59 -15.82 33.16
C THR A 100 7.30 -16.85 34.27
N PRO A 101 6.97 -16.43 35.51
CA PRO A 101 6.59 -17.35 36.58
C PRO A 101 5.44 -18.28 36.15
N GLY A 102 5.52 -19.56 36.54
CA GLY A 102 4.48 -20.55 36.26
C GLY A 102 4.55 -21.21 34.87
N TRP A 103 5.49 -20.81 34.01
CA TRP A 103 5.72 -21.49 32.74
C TRP A 103 6.60 -22.73 32.88
N PRO A 104 6.33 -23.80 32.13
CA PRO A 104 7.22 -24.96 32.08
C PRO A 104 8.55 -24.60 31.40
N PRO A 105 9.64 -25.35 31.63
CA PRO A 105 10.91 -25.15 30.95
C PRO A 105 10.77 -25.11 29.42
N ILE A 106 11.18 -24.01 28.79
CA ILE A 106 11.04 -23.80 27.34
C ILE A 106 12.39 -24.03 26.66
N ARG A 107 12.45 -24.95 25.70
CA ARG A 107 13.69 -25.20 24.94
C ARG A 107 14.00 -24.01 24.03
N ILE A 108 15.24 -23.49 24.09
CA ILE A 108 15.67 -22.37 23.25
C ILE A 108 16.17 -22.90 21.89
N PRO A 109 15.53 -22.55 20.76
CA PRO A 109 16.00 -22.93 19.42
C PRO A 109 17.42 -22.40 19.18
N GLY A 110 18.34 -23.26 18.74
CA GLY A 110 19.75 -22.90 18.54
C GLY A 110 20.57 -22.76 19.83
N GLY A 111 19.99 -22.99 21.01
CA GLY A 111 20.65 -22.82 22.31
C GLY A 111 21.44 -24.03 22.81
N ASN A 112 21.90 -24.94 21.96
CA ASN A 112 22.67 -26.14 22.34
C ASN A 112 22.02 -26.98 23.47
N GLY A 113 20.70 -27.16 23.43
CA GLY A 113 19.97 -27.93 24.45
C GLY A 113 19.65 -27.17 25.73
N ARG A 114 19.94 -25.86 25.79
CA ARG A 114 19.53 -25.01 26.92
C ARG A 114 18.01 -24.82 26.96
N TYR A 115 17.51 -24.73 28.19
CA TYR A 115 16.12 -24.41 28.49
C TYR A 115 16.06 -23.06 29.21
N LEU A 116 15.04 -22.27 28.88
CA LEU A 116 14.66 -21.09 29.62
C LEU A 116 13.79 -21.56 30.79
N ILE A 117 14.31 -21.36 32.01
CA ILE A 117 13.65 -21.72 33.27
C ILE A 117 13.44 -20.46 34.10
N TYR A 118 12.34 -20.41 34.83
CA TYR A 118 12.09 -19.34 35.77
C TYR A 118 12.96 -19.54 37.02
N THR A 119 13.86 -18.59 37.28
CA THR A 119 14.65 -18.51 38.51
C THR A 119 14.12 -17.36 39.35
N ASP A 120 13.62 -17.66 40.55
CA ASP A 120 13.17 -16.64 41.50
C ASP A 120 14.36 -16.18 42.35
N GLU A 121 15.16 -15.28 41.81
CA GLU A 121 16.33 -14.72 42.52
C GLU A 121 15.95 -14.02 43.85
N ARG A 122 14.66 -13.72 44.09
CA ARG A 122 14.17 -13.19 45.38
C ARG A 122 14.07 -14.22 46.50
N ARG A 123 14.15 -15.53 46.20
CA ARG A 123 14.18 -16.60 47.21
C ARG A 123 15.58 -17.02 47.65
N GLU A 124 16.61 -16.74 46.87
CA GLU A 124 17.99 -17.18 47.16
C GLU A 124 18.77 -16.22 48.08
N ALA A 125 18.24 -15.02 48.36
CA ALA A 125 18.88 -13.99 49.18
C ALA A 125 18.29 -13.87 50.61
N ALA A 126 17.61 -14.91 51.13
CA ALA A 126 16.98 -14.93 52.46
C ALA A 126 17.54 -16.03 53.36
#